data_AF-A0A926DVE5-F1
#
_entry.id   AF-A0A926DVE5-F1
#
_cell.length_a   1.000
_cell.length_b   1.000
_cell.length_c   1.000
_cell.angle_alpha   90.00
_cell.angle_beta   90.00
_cell.angle_gamma   90.00
#
_symmetry.space_group_name_H-M   'P 1'
#
loop_
_entity.id
_entity.type
_entity.pdbx_description
1 polymer ?
#
loop_
_entity_poly.entity_id
_entity_poly.type
_entity_poly.pdbx_seq_one_letter_code
_entity_poly.pdbx_strand_id
1 'polypeptide(L)'
;MRYEALVQEMKGFLGAPPLQERQRHSLRVARWAQRLCASQDVVDTELVVTAAILHDIGYSVKREGHSLHSAELVRRYGKSFSFENKSDKFLLNLEYIIRNHSRKEWLQRRDIPCEEVPLELILLMEADLLDGCGPMSIMKDCFCEGQQACQSFEKTFSRIRSNGASQLACNPMVTEEARAFWRERQCFTELFLEHLILDLGSEMEVPFDRDREALAFMEDVMRGRDLVPNRMGIIFPFRQRSAHMCRAYWWALRLMSCLQESEALRMAVIFHDVGYSVTSDGIAHAYDSSRICAEYLRRAGYEETFIQKVTWMIDRHSDKRYLTRTDNPLEFQLLLEADHLDETGALAILWDCMAEGANPNVTYGDAYEHILKYSGRMREDNPLKTEAARGYWSRKQGLVDRFIKLIQFDLETIAINIK
;
A
#
# COMPACT_ATOMS: atom_id res chain seq x y z
N MET A 1 0.08 -24.61 27.09
CA MET A 1 1.33 -25.04 26.39
C MET A 1 2.23 -23.82 26.22
N ARG A 2 3.57 -23.94 26.32
CA ARG A 2 4.46 -22.82 25.93
C ARG A 2 4.52 -22.80 24.40
N TYR A 3 3.79 -21.88 23.76
CA TYR A 3 3.76 -21.74 22.29
C TYR A 3 5.15 -21.53 21.67
N GLU A 4 6.15 -21.11 22.44
CA GLU A 4 7.54 -21.03 22.01
C GLU A 4 8.05 -22.32 21.39
N ALA A 5 7.79 -23.47 22.03
CA ALA A 5 8.24 -24.77 21.53
C ALA A 5 7.53 -25.14 20.22
N LEU A 6 6.22 -24.89 20.15
CA LEU A 6 5.42 -25.07 18.92
C LEU A 6 5.91 -24.17 17.77
N VAL A 7 6.32 -22.94 18.06
CA VAL A 7 6.89 -22.03 17.06
C VAL A 7 8.24 -22.53 16.55
N GLN A 8 9.07 -23.15 17.41
CA GLN A 8 10.32 -23.78 16.95
C GLN A 8 10.05 -25.00 16.07
N GLU A 9 9.03 -25.79 16.41
CA GLU A 9 8.58 -26.91 15.58
C GLU A 9 8.12 -26.42 14.21
N MET A 10 7.25 -25.39 14.15
CA MET A 10 6.81 -24.75 12.90
C MET A 10 8.00 -24.23 12.08
N LYS A 11 8.99 -23.58 12.72
CA LYS A 11 10.22 -23.13 12.06
C LYS A 11 11.00 -24.26 11.41
N GLY A 12 10.97 -25.47 11.98
CA GLY A 12 11.55 -26.66 11.36
C GLY A 12 10.96 -26.99 9.99
N PHE A 13 9.68 -26.66 9.76
CA PHE A 13 8.99 -26.89 8.48
C PHE A 13 9.07 -25.69 7.53
N LEU A 14 8.93 -24.47 8.06
CA LEU A 14 8.73 -23.25 7.26
C LEU A 14 9.92 -22.27 7.30
N GLY A 15 10.97 -22.55 8.06
CA GLY A 15 12.06 -21.62 8.31
C GLY A 15 13.06 -21.45 7.16
N ALA A 16 13.03 -22.33 6.16
CA ALA A 16 13.88 -22.23 4.97
C ALA A 16 13.21 -21.41 3.86
N PRO A 17 13.94 -20.58 3.11
CA PRO A 17 13.39 -19.93 1.91
C PRO A 17 12.87 -20.97 0.90
N PRO A 18 11.73 -20.73 0.23
CA PRO A 18 10.91 -19.51 0.23
C PRO A 18 9.79 -19.49 1.29
N LEU A 19 9.77 -20.41 2.25
CA LEU A 19 8.64 -20.62 3.17
C LEU A 19 8.64 -19.68 4.39
N GLN A 20 9.68 -18.86 4.57
CA GLN A 20 9.78 -17.93 5.70
C GLN A 20 8.61 -16.96 5.79
N GLU A 21 8.04 -16.52 4.67
CA GLU A 21 6.87 -15.65 4.70
C GLU A 21 5.61 -16.39 5.16
N ARG A 22 5.49 -17.69 4.87
CA ARG A 22 4.41 -18.53 5.41
C ARG A 22 4.51 -18.65 6.92
N GLN A 23 5.73 -18.80 7.44
CA GLN A 23 5.97 -18.79 8.88
C GLN A 23 5.48 -17.47 9.53
N ARG A 24 5.77 -16.31 8.91
CA ARG A 24 5.30 -15.01 9.43
C ARG A 24 3.79 -14.87 9.35
N HIS A 25 3.20 -15.30 8.24
CA HIS A 25 1.75 -15.37 8.06
C HIS A 25 1.09 -16.20 9.17
N SER A 26 1.52 -17.45 9.42
CA SER A 26 0.95 -18.29 10.48
C SER A 26 1.02 -17.64 11.87
N LEU A 27 2.09 -16.90 12.17
CA LEU A 27 2.21 -16.14 13.42
C LEU A 27 1.21 -14.97 13.51
N ARG A 28 0.96 -14.26 12.41
CA ARG A 28 -0.05 -13.18 12.39
C ARG A 28 -1.47 -13.75 12.46
N VAL A 29 -1.75 -14.86 11.76
CA VAL A 29 -3.03 -15.60 11.89
C VAL A 29 -3.25 -16.06 13.32
N ALA A 30 -2.21 -16.55 14.02
CA ALA A 30 -2.32 -16.94 15.42
C ALA A 30 -2.67 -15.77 16.35
N ARG A 31 -2.18 -14.55 16.06
CA ARG A 31 -2.56 -13.34 16.80
C ARG A 31 -4.00 -12.95 16.54
N TRP A 32 -4.44 -13.01 15.29
CA TRP A 32 -5.85 -12.80 14.93
C TRP A 32 -6.75 -13.79 15.65
N ALA A 33 -6.40 -15.08 15.62
CA ALA A 33 -7.12 -16.12 16.34
C ALA A 33 -7.22 -15.81 17.84
N GLN A 34 -6.11 -15.41 18.48
CA GLN A 34 -6.10 -15.04 19.89
C GLN A 34 -7.03 -13.85 20.19
N ARG A 35 -7.03 -12.82 19.33
CA ARG A 35 -7.92 -11.65 19.46
C ARG A 35 -9.39 -12.04 19.34
N LEU A 36 -9.73 -12.86 18.34
CA LEU A 36 -11.10 -13.30 18.13
C LEU A 36 -11.57 -14.23 19.26
N CYS A 37 -10.71 -15.11 19.78
CA CYS A 37 -11.05 -15.97 20.91
C CYS A 37 -11.32 -15.18 22.20
N ALA A 38 -10.67 -14.04 22.41
CA ALA A 38 -10.82 -13.23 23.61
C ALA A 38 -12.25 -12.64 23.79
N SER A 39 -13.04 -12.59 22.72
CA SER A 39 -14.44 -12.14 22.75
C SER A 39 -15.45 -13.30 22.79
N GLN A 40 -15.01 -14.55 22.97
CA GLN A 40 -15.88 -15.74 23.00
C GLN A 40 -15.91 -16.36 24.40
N ASP A 41 -17.11 -16.66 24.91
CA ASP A 41 -17.29 -17.21 26.26
C ASP A 41 -16.90 -18.70 26.38
N VAL A 42 -17.05 -19.48 25.29
CA VAL A 42 -16.86 -20.93 25.30
C VAL A 42 -16.09 -21.36 24.05
N VAL A 43 -14.77 -21.15 24.05
CA VAL A 43 -13.87 -21.61 22.98
C VAL A 43 -12.60 -22.21 23.56
N ASP A 44 -12.13 -23.32 22.98
CA ASP A 44 -10.78 -23.81 23.25
C ASP A 44 -9.74 -22.91 22.55
N THR A 45 -9.37 -21.82 23.20
CA THR A 45 -8.39 -20.85 22.66
C THR A 45 -7.06 -21.53 22.33
N GLU A 46 -6.65 -22.52 23.12
CA GLU A 46 -5.40 -23.23 22.89
C GLU A 46 -5.45 -24.04 21.60
N LEU A 47 -6.58 -24.69 21.34
CA LEU A 47 -6.82 -25.40 20.09
C LEU A 47 -6.77 -24.48 18.87
N VAL A 48 -7.45 -23.32 18.90
CA VAL A 48 -7.48 -22.37 17.76
C VAL A 48 -6.09 -21.80 17.49
N VAL A 49 -5.39 -21.33 18.52
CA VAL A 49 -4.05 -20.72 18.36
C VAL A 49 -3.04 -21.78 17.90
N THR A 50 -3.11 -23.01 18.42
CA THR A 50 -2.28 -24.13 17.94
C THR A 50 -2.57 -24.44 16.48
N ALA A 51 -3.84 -24.48 16.09
CA ALA A 51 -4.24 -24.69 14.70
C ALA A 51 -3.71 -23.57 13.80
N ALA A 52 -3.81 -22.31 14.22
CA ALA A 52 -3.31 -21.16 13.47
C ALA A 52 -1.79 -21.19 13.26
N ILE A 53 -1.01 -21.61 14.26
CA ILE A 53 0.45 -21.75 14.13
C ILE A 53 0.80 -22.86 13.13
N LEU A 54 0.03 -23.94 13.09
CA LEU A 54 0.36 -25.13 12.29
C LEU A 54 -0.39 -25.24 10.95
N HIS A 55 -1.38 -24.40 10.66
CA HIS A 55 -2.32 -24.66 9.56
C HIS A 55 -1.64 -24.74 8.18
N ASP A 56 -0.52 -24.05 8.01
CA ASP A 56 0.21 -23.92 6.74
C ASP A 56 1.53 -24.74 6.69
N ILE A 57 1.84 -25.57 7.69
CA ILE A 57 3.10 -26.37 7.67
C ILE A 57 3.18 -27.35 6.48
N GLY A 58 2.04 -27.74 5.92
CA GLY A 58 1.93 -28.60 4.74
C GLY A 58 2.54 -28.01 3.47
N TYR A 59 2.76 -26.69 3.41
CA TYR A 59 3.51 -26.06 2.32
C TYR A 59 4.97 -26.57 2.23
N SER A 60 5.53 -27.12 3.32
CA SER A 60 6.84 -27.79 3.32
C SER A 60 6.85 -29.10 2.52
N VAL A 61 5.68 -29.68 2.26
CA VAL A 61 5.52 -30.91 1.49
C VAL A 61 5.09 -30.58 0.06
N LYS A 62 3.94 -29.91 -0.08
CA LYS A 62 3.37 -29.52 -1.37
C LYS A 62 2.41 -28.34 -1.18
N ARG A 63 2.40 -27.42 -2.16
CA ARG A 63 1.47 -26.28 -2.19
C ARG A 63 0.01 -26.69 -2.38
N GLU A 64 -0.24 -27.62 -3.31
CA GLU A 64 -1.59 -28.11 -3.57
C GLU A 64 -2.02 -29.06 -2.46
N GLY A 65 -3.21 -28.85 -1.90
CA GLY A 65 -3.71 -29.66 -0.78
C GLY A 65 -2.94 -29.43 0.53
N HIS A 66 -2.35 -28.24 0.72
CA HIS A 66 -1.53 -27.92 1.89
C HIS A 66 -2.26 -28.21 3.21
N SER A 67 -3.56 -27.93 3.30
CA SER A 67 -4.39 -28.24 4.48
C SER A 67 -4.42 -29.73 4.83
N LEU A 68 -4.52 -30.61 3.83
CA LEU A 68 -4.45 -32.07 4.02
C LEU A 68 -3.07 -32.51 4.48
N HIS A 69 -2.01 -31.93 3.91
CA HIS A 69 -0.64 -32.21 4.29
C HIS A 69 -0.32 -31.71 5.70
N SER A 70 -0.78 -30.51 6.07
CA SER A 70 -0.66 -29.98 7.44
C SER A 70 -1.35 -30.90 8.45
N ALA A 71 -2.57 -31.34 8.15
CA ALA A 71 -3.31 -32.27 9.00
C ALA A 71 -2.58 -33.61 9.16
N GLU A 72 -2.02 -34.16 8.10
CA GLU A 72 -1.26 -35.41 8.16
C GLU A 72 0.05 -35.27 8.95
N LEU A 73 0.75 -34.14 8.82
CA LEU A 73 1.93 -33.83 9.64
C LEU A 73 1.55 -33.74 11.12
N VAL A 74 0.44 -33.07 11.46
CA VAL A 74 -0.08 -33.03 12.83
C VAL A 74 -0.47 -34.39 13.35
N ARG A 75 -1.09 -35.25 12.53
CA ARG A 75 -1.41 -36.62 12.94
C ARG A 75 -0.15 -37.44 13.20
N ARG A 76 0.82 -37.38 12.28
CA ARG A 76 2.03 -38.20 12.32
C ARG A 76 2.98 -37.80 13.44
N TYR A 77 3.11 -36.50 13.67
CA TYR A 77 4.05 -35.93 14.63
C TYR A 77 3.35 -35.37 15.87
N GLY A 78 2.02 -35.49 15.99
CA GLY A 78 1.21 -34.99 17.11
C GLY A 78 1.78 -35.33 18.47
N LYS A 79 2.11 -36.60 18.72
CA LYS A 79 2.65 -37.03 20.02
C LYS A 79 4.11 -36.61 20.26
N SER A 80 4.85 -36.28 19.20
CA SER A 80 6.24 -35.79 19.27
C SER A 80 6.36 -34.27 19.25
N PHE A 81 5.31 -33.57 18.83
CA PHE A 81 5.18 -32.13 19.07
C PHE A 81 5.05 -31.88 20.57
N SER A 82 5.07 -30.62 20.97
CA SER A 82 4.89 -30.15 22.35
C SER A 82 3.49 -30.45 22.96
N PHE A 83 2.85 -31.53 22.53
CA PHE A 83 1.52 -32.03 22.88
C PHE A 83 1.54 -33.26 23.81
N GLU A 84 2.67 -33.62 24.43
CA GLU A 84 2.83 -34.84 25.26
C GLU A 84 1.71 -35.05 26.31
N ASN A 85 1.10 -33.96 26.79
CA ASN A 85 0.03 -33.99 27.80
C ASN A 85 -1.37 -33.66 27.24
N LYS A 86 -1.56 -33.66 25.92
CA LYS A 86 -2.86 -33.38 25.29
C LYS A 86 -3.67 -34.65 25.10
N SER A 87 -4.99 -34.54 25.27
CA SER A 87 -5.91 -35.66 25.07
C SER A 87 -5.99 -36.05 23.59
N ASP A 88 -6.31 -37.31 23.32
CA ASP A 88 -6.58 -37.77 21.94
C ASP A 88 -7.70 -36.95 21.28
N LYS A 89 -8.69 -36.49 22.07
CA LYS A 89 -9.76 -35.59 21.60
C LYS A 89 -9.20 -34.26 21.08
N PHE A 90 -8.23 -33.65 21.78
CA PHE A 90 -7.60 -32.41 21.33
C PHE A 90 -6.89 -32.60 19.99
N LEU A 91 -6.12 -33.68 19.84
CA LEU A 91 -5.39 -33.97 18.60
C LEU A 91 -6.34 -34.23 17.42
N LEU A 92 -7.43 -34.97 17.65
CA LEU A 92 -8.46 -35.21 16.64
C LEU A 92 -9.14 -33.90 16.18
N ASN A 93 -9.47 -33.02 17.13
CA ASN A 93 -10.05 -31.72 16.81
C ASN A 93 -9.06 -30.82 16.06
N LEU A 94 -7.79 -30.79 16.48
CA LEU A 94 -6.74 -30.02 15.85
C LEU A 94 -6.54 -30.45 14.39
N GLU A 95 -6.48 -31.76 14.17
CA GLU A 95 -6.38 -32.34 12.84
C GLU A 95 -7.59 -31.94 11.97
N TYR A 96 -8.80 -32.05 12.52
CA TYR A 96 -10.03 -31.68 11.81
C TYR A 96 -10.05 -30.21 11.40
N ILE A 97 -9.68 -29.30 12.32
CA ILE A 97 -9.66 -27.86 12.06
C ILE A 97 -8.65 -27.54 10.96
N ILE A 98 -7.40 -28.03 11.08
CA ILE A 98 -6.35 -27.77 10.10
C ILE A 98 -6.73 -28.36 8.73
N ARG A 99 -7.33 -29.55 8.68
CA ARG A 99 -7.76 -30.18 7.43
C ARG A 99 -8.76 -29.32 6.65
N ASN A 100 -9.63 -28.59 7.36
CA ASN A 100 -10.77 -27.90 6.76
C ASN A 100 -10.61 -26.38 6.68
N HIS A 101 -9.53 -25.77 7.21
CA HIS A 101 -9.36 -24.31 7.28
C HIS A 101 -9.40 -23.59 5.92
N SER A 102 -9.13 -24.29 4.81
CA SER A 102 -9.16 -23.72 3.46
C SER A 102 -10.57 -23.68 2.85
N ARG A 103 -11.58 -24.29 3.49
CA ARG A 103 -12.97 -24.35 3.02
C ARG A 103 -13.74 -23.08 3.36
N LYS A 104 -13.26 -21.92 2.88
CA LYS A 104 -13.81 -20.60 3.22
C LYS A 104 -15.27 -20.44 2.77
N GLU A 105 -15.72 -21.23 1.81
CA GLU A 105 -17.12 -21.30 1.41
C GLU A 105 -18.05 -21.68 2.57
N TRP A 106 -17.55 -22.37 3.60
CA TRP A 106 -18.32 -22.72 4.80
C TRP A 106 -18.72 -21.51 5.65
N LEU A 107 -17.99 -20.39 5.54
CA LEU A 107 -18.37 -19.14 6.20
C LEU A 107 -19.58 -18.46 5.53
N GLN A 108 -19.85 -18.78 4.25
CA GLN A 108 -20.86 -18.11 3.44
C GLN A 108 -22.14 -18.92 3.23
N ARG A 109 -22.11 -20.22 3.57
CA ARG A 109 -23.25 -21.12 3.39
C ARG A 109 -24.35 -20.80 4.39
N ARG A 110 -25.47 -20.27 3.87
CA ARG A 110 -26.72 -20.08 4.63
C ARG A 110 -27.54 -21.38 4.76
N ASP A 111 -27.18 -22.40 3.99
CA ASP A 111 -27.86 -23.68 3.87
C ASP A 111 -27.28 -24.77 4.79
N ILE A 112 -26.07 -24.57 5.32
CA ILE A 112 -25.53 -25.35 6.43
C ILE A 112 -25.77 -24.51 7.70
N PRO A 113 -26.48 -25.02 8.71
CA PRO A 113 -26.53 -24.37 10.01
C PRO A 113 -25.10 -24.17 10.50
N CYS A 114 -24.73 -22.95 10.88
CA CYS A 114 -23.41 -22.64 11.43
C CYS A 114 -23.05 -23.55 12.62
N GLU A 115 -24.07 -24.11 13.28
CA GLU A 115 -24.04 -25.14 14.31
C GLU A 115 -23.34 -26.45 13.89
N GLU A 116 -23.19 -26.74 12.59
CA GLU A 116 -22.48 -27.92 12.07
C GLU A 116 -20.97 -27.69 11.87
N VAL A 117 -20.50 -26.43 11.90
CA VAL A 117 -19.09 -26.07 11.78
C VAL A 117 -18.57 -25.65 13.16
N PRO A 118 -17.55 -26.34 13.73
CA PRO A 118 -17.02 -25.97 15.05
C PRO A 118 -16.58 -24.50 15.09
N LEU A 119 -16.90 -23.81 16.19
CA LEU A 119 -16.52 -22.40 16.39
C LEU A 119 -15.01 -22.20 16.25
N GLU A 120 -14.20 -23.14 16.71
CA GLU A 120 -12.74 -23.10 16.57
C GLU A 120 -12.27 -23.09 15.11
N LEU A 121 -12.97 -23.81 14.23
CA LEU A 121 -12.69 -23.79 12.79
C LEU A 121 -13.11 -22.46 12.17
N ILE A 122 -14.27 -21.91 12.57
CA ILE A 122 -14.73 -20.60 12.13
C ILE A 122 -13.68 -19.53 12.48
N LEU A 123 -13.27 -19.48 13.75
CA LEU A 123 -12.30 -18.48 14.24
C LEU A 123 -10.95 -18.57 13.52
N LEU A 124 -10.45 -19.78 13.24
CA LEU A 124 -9.25 -19.95 12.42
C LEU A 124 -9.47 -19.41 10.99
N MET A 125 -10.62 -19.71 10.39
CA MET A 125 -10.90 -19.26 9.03
C MET A 125 -11.01 -17.74 8.92
N GLU A 126 -11.66 -17.10 9.89
CA GLU A 126 -11.77 -15.64 10.01
C GLU A 126 -10.41 -15.00 10.24
N ALA A 127 -9.61 -15.55 11.15
CA ALA A 127 -8.26 -15.05 11.45
C ALA A 127 -7.35 -15.07 10.21
N ASP A 128 -7.41 -16.14 9.43
CA ASP A 128 -6.64 -16.28 8.18
C ASP A 128 -7.09 -15.26 7.12
N LEU A 129 -8.40 -15.04 6.99
CA LEU A 129 -8.93 -14.01 6.09
C LEU A 129 -8.58 -12.59 6.53
N LEU A 130 -8.55 -12.31 7.83
CA LEU A 130 -8.19 -11.01 8.39
C LEU A 130 -6.71 -10.65 8.20
N ASP A 131 -5.80 -11.63 8.20
CA ASP A 131 -4.39 -11.38 7.86
C ASP A 131 -4.20 -10.96 6.39
N GLY A 132 -5.10 -11.40 5.52
CA GLY A 132 -5.00 -11.21 4.08
C GLY A 132 -5.76 -10.01 3.52
N CYS A 133 -6.28 -9.09 4.35
CA CYS A 133 -7.14 -8.00 3.89
C CYS A 133 -6.61 -6.60 4.27
N GLY A 134 -7.23 -5.55 3.71
CA GLY A 134 -6.88 -4.18 4.03
C GLY A 134 -5.43 -3.80 3.70
N PRO A 135 -4.71 -3.08 4.58
CA PRO A 135 -3.34 -2.64 4.34
C PRO A 135 -2.36 -3.77 3.99
N MET A 136 -2.49 -4.94 4.62
CA MET A 136 -1.63 -6.10 4.34
C MET A 136 -1.77 -6.59 2.90
N SER A 137 -3.00 -6.59 2.37
CA SER A 137 -3.26 -6.92 0.96
C SER A 137 -2.68 -5.86 0.02
N ILE A 138 -2.81 -4.57 0.35
CA ILE A 138 -2.24 -3.47 -0.44
C ILE A 138 -0.72 -3.59 -0.54
N MET A 139 -0.04 -3.82 0.59
CA MET A 139 1.41 -4.01 0.62
C MET A 139 1.83 -5.23 -0.20
N LYS A 140 1.09 -6.34 -0.09
CA LYS A 140 1.34 -7.54 -0.89
C LYS A 140 1.29 -7.26 -2.39
N ASP A 141 0.28 -6.52 -2.83
CA ASP A 141 0.11 -6.15 -4.23
C ASP A 141 1.24 -5.24 -4.73
N CYS A 142 1.72 -4.33 -3.87
CA CYS A 142 2.90 -3.51 -4.14
C CYS A 142 4.17 -4.35 -4.26
N PHE A 143 4.38 -5.31 -3.37
CA PHE A 143 5.55 -6.20 -3.42
C PHE A 143 5.54 -7.03 -4.69
N CYS A 144 4.38 -7.57 -5.07
CA CYS A 144 4.22 -8.28 -6.33
C CYS A 144 4.58 -7.41 -7.53
N GLU A 145 4.21 -6.13 -7.54
CA GLU A 145 4.59 -5.20 -8.61
C GLU A 145 6.07 -4.84 -8.59
N GLY A 146 6.66 -4.60 -7.41
CA GLY A 146 8.09 -4.28 -7.24
C GLY A 146 9.04 -5.37 -7.76
N GLN A 147 8.55 -6.60 -7.90
CA GLN A 147 9.29 -7.73 -8.48
C GLN A 147 9.07 -7.90 -10.00
N GLN A 148 8.19 -7.12 -10.63
CA GLN A 148 7.95 -7.20 -12.07
C GLN A 148 8.99 -6.42 -12.87
N ALA A 149 9.23 -6.84 -14.11
CA ALA A 149 10.11 -6.09 -15.03
C ALA A 149 9.50 -4.74 -15.46
N CYS A 150 8.17 -4.67 -15.62
CA CYS A 150 7.46 -3.49 -16.09
C CYS A 150 6.47 -3.01 -15.03
N GLN A 151 6.86 -1.97 -14.29
CA GLN A 151 6.15 -1.49 -13.09
C GLN A 151 5.42 -0.17 -13.39
N SER A 152 4.22 0.03 -12.87
CA SER A 152 3.54 1.34 -12.87
C SER A 152 2.53 1.46 -11.72
N PHE A 153 2.20 2.68 -11.31
CA PHE A 153 1.19 2.90 -10.29
C PHE A 153 -0.22 2.48 -10.75
N GLU A 154 -0.55 2.65 -12.02
CA GLU A 154 -1.84 2.27 -12.62
C GLU A 154 -2.03 0.74 -12.63
N LYS A 155 -0.95 -0.01 -12.87
CA LYS A 155 -0.96 -1.48 -12.74
C LYS A 155 -1.18 -1.90 -11.30
N THR A 156 -0.46 -1.30 -10.35
CA THR A 156 -0.65 -1.57 -8.92
C THR A 156 -2.07 -1.24 -8.48
N PHE A 157 -2.61 -0.08 -8.89
CA PHE A 157 -3.99 0.31 -8.63
C PHE A 157 -4.99 -0.71 -9.20
N SER A 158 -4.81 -1.13 -10.45
CA SER A 158 -5.68 -2.13 -11.09
C SER A 158 -5.64 -3.47 -10.34
N ARG A 159 -4.46 -3.88 -9.86
CA ARG A 159 -4.25 -5.07 -9.05
C ARG A 159 -4.97 -4.97 -7.71
N ILE A 160 -4.76 -3.88 -6.96
CA ILE A 160 -5.42 -3.64 -5.67
C ILE A 160 -6.94 -3.63 -5.84
N ARG A 161 -7.45 -2.94 -6.87
CA ARG A 161 -8.89 -2.91 -7.17
C ARG A 161 -9.45 -4.29 -7.47
N SER A 162 -8.73 -5.08 -8.27
CA SER A 162 -9.15 -6.44 -8.65
C SER A 162 -9.11 -7.40 -7.45
N ASN A 163 -8.02 -7.39 -6.69
CA ASN A 163 -7.82 -8.30 -5.55
C ASN A 163 -8.72 -7.91 -4.36
N GLY A 164 -8.95 -6.61 -4.17
CA GLY A 164 -9.88 -6.09 -3.17
C GLY A 164 -11.35 -6.29 -3.52
N ALA A 165 -11.71 -6.57 -4.78
CA ALA A 165 -13.11 -6.64 -5.21
C ALA A 165 -13.96 -7.62 -4.39
N SER A 166 -13.44 -8.82 -4.12
CA SER A 166 -14.14 -9.81 -3.28
C SER A 166 -14.28 -9.36 -1.82
N GLN A 167 -13.25 -8.69 -1.29
CA GLN A 167 -13.27 -8.13 0.05
C GLN A 167 -14.32 -7.03 0.17
N LEU A 168 -14.44 -6.17 -0.84
CA LEU A 168 -15.40 -5.06 -0.87
C LEU A 168 -16.84 -5.54 -1.11
N ALA A 169 -17.02 -6.59 -1.92
CA ALA A 169 -18.35 -7.06 -2.30
C ALA A 169 -19.12 -7.75 -1.16
N CYS A 170 -18.43 -8.38 -0.21
CA CYS A 170 -19.11 -9.12 0.86
C CYS A 170 -18.30 -9.18 2.16
N ASN A 171 -19.01 -9.40 3.27
CA ASN A 171 -18.40 -9.70 4.56
C ASN A 171 -18.66 -11.18 4.90
N PRO A 172 -17.64 -12.05 4.79
CA PRO A 172 -17.80 -13.47 5.06
C PRO A 172 -17.74 -13.80 6.57
N MET A 173 -17.52 -12.81 7.45
CA MET A 173 -17.31 -13.08 8.87
C MET A 173 -18.61 -13.45 9.59
N VAL A 174 -18.52 -14.48 10.41
CA VAL A 174 -19.57 -15.09 11.21
C VAL A 174 -19.60 -14.53 12.62
N THR A 175 -18.46 -14.29 13.26
CA THR A 175 -18.39 -13.69 14.60
C THR A 175 -18.58 -12.18 14.52
N GLU A 176 -19.17 -11.59 15.56
CA GLU A 176 -19.42 -10.14 15.60
C GLU A 176 -18.12 -9.33 15.57
N GLU A 177 -17.13 -9.76 16.35
CA GLU A 177 -15.81 -9.12 16.42
C GLU A 177 -15.11 -9.18 15.06
N ALA A 178 -15.06 -10.35 14.40
CA ALA A 178 -14.47 -10.47 13.07
C ALA A 178 -15.23 -9.63 12.04
N ARG A 179 -16.56 -9.51 12.13
CA ARG A 179 -17.33 -8.60 11.25
C ARG A 179 -16.94 -7.15 11.42
N ALA A 180 -16.79 -6.66 12.65
CA ALA A 180 -16.39 -5.28 12.94
C ALA A 180 -15.01 -4.99 12.35
N PHE A 181 -14.08 -5.91 12.61
CA PHE A 181 -12.76 -5.93 12.05
C PHE A 181 -12.76 -5.93 10.52
N TRP A 182 -13.48 -6.84 9.86
CA TRP A 182 -13.55 -6.87 8.40
C TRP A 182 -14.11 -5.57 7.81
N ARG A 183 -15.17 -5.01 8.43
CA ARG A 183 -15.76 -3.72 8.00
C ARG A 183 -14.74 -2.59 8.08
N GLU A 184 -13.95 -2.53 9.14
CA GLU A 184 -12.88 -1.53 9.25
C GLU A 184 -11.91 -1.60 8.06
N ARG A 185 -11.54 -2.80 7.63
CA ARG A 185 -10.59 -3.01 6.52
C ARG A 185 -11.26 -2.77 5.17
N GLN A 186 -12.55 -3.09 5.03
CA GLN A 186 -13.34 -2.71 3.86
C GLN A 186 -13.36 -1.18 3.70
N CYS A 187 -13.80 -0.45 4.73
CA CYS A 187 -13.84 1.01 4.70
C CYS A 187 -12.45 1.63 4.46
N PHE A 188 -11.40 1.03 5.02
CA PHE A 188 -10.03 1.48 4.74
C PHE A 188 -9.63 1.26 3.27
N THR A 189 -9.95 0.09 2.71
CA THR A 189 -9.60 -0.25 1.33
C THR A 189 -10.33 0.66 0.34
N GLU A 190 -11.61 0.95 0.60
CA GLU A 190 -12.40 1.93 -0.16
C GLU A 190 -11.75 3.32 -0.12
N LEU A 191 -11.47 3.82 1.09
CA LEU A 191 -10.81 5.12 1.27
C LEU A 191 -9.45 5.18 0.57
N PHE A 192 -8.66 4.11 0.63
CA PHE A 192 -7.36 4.04 -0.04
C PHE A 192 -7.51 4.09 -1.57
N LEU A 193 -8.48 3.35 -2.13
CA LEU A 193 -8.77 3.38 -3.56
C LEU A 193 -9.29 4.75 -4.02
N GLU A 194 -10.15 5.41 -3.24
CA GLU A 194 -10.61 6.78 -3.51
C GLU A 194 -9.44 7.76 -3.58
N HIS A 195 -8.50 7.65 -2.64
CA HIS A 195 -7.29 8.46 -2.65
C HIS A 195 -6.39 8.15 -3.85
N LEU A 196 -6.26 6.89 -4.26
CA LEU A 196 -5.49 6.55 -5.47
C LEU A 196 -6.15 7.06 -6.75
N ILE A 197 -7.48 7.00 -6.87
CA ILE A 197 -8.20 7.59 -8.02
C ILE A 197 -7.92 9.09 -8.09
N LEU A 198 -7.97 9.77 -6.94
CA LEU A 198 -7.63 11.18 -6.84
C LEU A 198 -6.18 11.44 -7.23
N ASP A 199 -5.22 10.70 -6.68
CA ASP A 199 -3.79 10.88 -6.94
C ASP A 199 -3.43 10.64 -8.41
N LEU A 200 -3.94 9.55 -9.00
CA LEU A 200 -3.65 9.17 -10.39
C LEU A 200 -4.32 10.07 -11.41
N GLY A 201 -5.45 10.71 -11.08
CA GLY A 201 -6.19 11.54 -12.02
C GLY A 201 -6.69 10.79 -13.26
N SER A 202 -6.83 9.46 -13.18
CA SER A 202 -7.11 8.56 -14.31
C SER A 202 -8.48 8.79 -14.99
N GLU A 203 -9.34 9.60 -14.38
CA GLU A 203 -10.68 9.93 -14.89
C GLU A 203 -10.80 11.38 -15.36
N MET A 204 -9.70 12.16 -15.34
CA MET A 204 -9.73 13.56 -15.71
C MET A 204 -9.43 13.78 -17.19
N GLU A 205 -10.26 14.59 -17.84
CA GLU A 205 -10.02 15.08 -19.19
C GLU A 205 -9.28 16.42 -19.15
N VAL A 206 -8.38 16.63 -20.11
CA VAL A 206 -7.63 17.89 -20.20
C VAL A 206 -8.58 18.96 -20.71
N PRO A 207 -8.91 20.00 -19.94
CA PRO A 207 -9.99 20.92 -20.32
C PRO A 207 -9.59 21.94 -21.38
N PHE A 208 -8.29 22.16 -21.61
CA PHE A 208 -7.79 23.21 -22.51
C PHE A 208 -7.00 22.60 -23.68
N ASP A 209 -7.30 23.03 -24.91
CA ASP A 209 -6.62 22.54 -26.12
C ASP A 209 -5.12 22.79 -26.10
N ARG A 210 -4.70 24.00 -25.69
CA ARG A 210 -3.27 24.36 -25.58
C ARG A 210 -2.51 23.52 -24.56
N ASP A 211 -3.19 23.08 -23.51
CA ASP A 211 -2.58 22.20 -22.51
C ASP A 211 -2.38 20.79 -23.06
N ARG A 212 -3.29 20.29 -23.92
CA ARG A 212 -3.09 19.01 -24.62
C ARG A 212 -1.84 19.04 -25.47
N GLU A 213 -1.64 20.12 -26.24
CA GLU A 213 -0.44 20.31 -27.07
C GLU A 213 0.83 20.37 -26.23
N ALA A 214 0.79 21.11 -25.11
CA ALA A 214 1.93 21.24 -24.20
C ALA A 214 2.28 19.91 -23.49
N LEU A 215 1.28 19.16 -23.03
CA LEU A 215 1.45 17.82 -22.44
C LEU A 215 2.04 16.85 -23.48
N ALA A 216 1.51 16.84 -24.70
CA ALA A 216 2.03 15.98 -25.77
C ALA A 216 3.48 16.31 -26.12
N PHE A 217 3.84 17.59 -26.16
CA PHE A 217 5.23 18.03 -26.34
C PHE A 217 6.12 17.58 -25.17
N MET A 218 5.67 17.75 -23.93
CA MET A 218 6.39 17.30 -22.74
C MET A 218 6.65 15.80 -22.80
N GLU A 219 5.65 14.99 -23.11
CA GLU A 219 5.78 13.53 -23.22
C GLU A 219 6.76 13.13 -24.33
N ASP A 220 6.76 13.84 -25.47
CA ASP A 220 7.70 13.57 -26.56
C ASP A 220 9.15 13.88 -26.17
N VAL A 221 9.38 15.00 -25.47
CA VAL A 221 10.71 15.37 -24.96
C VAL A 221 11.21 14.38 -23.91
N MET A 222 10.32 13.90 -23.04
CA MET A 222 10.66 12.95 -21.98
C MET A 222 10.85 11.52 -22.48
N ARG A 223 10.30 11.17 -23.66
CA ARG A 223 10.31 9.80 -24.18
C ARG A 223 11.71 9.18 -24.20
N GLY A 224 11.86 8.09 -23.44
CA GLY A 224 13.13 7.36 -23.30
C GLY A 224 14.11 7.99 -22.30
N ARG A 225 13.69 9.02 -21.56
CA ARG A 225 14.49 9.80 -20.60
C ARG A 225 13.75 10.05 -19.27
N ASP A 226 12.61 9.37 -19.07
CA ASP A 226 11.76 9.50 -17.88
C ASP A 226 12.38 9.01 -16.57
N LEU A 227 13.37 8.11 -16.65
CA LEU A 227 13.90 7.39 -15.51
C LEU A 227 15.22 8.03 -15.08
N VAL A 228 15.17 8.72 -13.94
CA VAL A 228 16.32 9.38 -13.33
C VAL A 228 16.69 8.67 -12.03
N PRO A 229 17.98 8.38 -11.78
CA PRO A 229 18.40 7.80 -10.52
C PRO A 229 18.10 8.74 -9.35
N ASN A 230 17.74 8.17 -8.20
CA ASN A 230 17.71 8.92 -6.95
C ASN A 230 19.14 9.29 -6.49
N ARG A 231 19.27 9.99 -5.36
CA ARG A 231 20.58 10.39 -4.80
C ARG A 231 21.51 9.21 -4.47
N MET A 232 20.98 7.99 -4.36
CA MET A 232 21.74 6.77 -4.12
C MET A 232 22.06 6.00 -5.41
N GLY A 233 21.75 6.57 -6.58
CA GLY A 233 21.96 5.91 -7.87
C GLY A 233 20.90 4.88 -8.25
N ILE A 234 19.80 4.77 -7.49
CA ILE A 234 18.76 3.75 -7.72
C ILE A 234 17.72 4.30 -8.70
N ILE A 235 17.42 3.53 -9.74
CA ILE A 235 16.35 3.82 -10.71
C ILE A 235 15.12 3.01 -10.33
N PHE A 236 13.98 3.69 -10.16
CA PHE A 236 12.68 3.06 -9.92
C PHE A 236 11.83 3.13 -11.20
N PRO A 237 11.54 1.99 -11.87
CA PRO A 237 10.83 1.99 -13.16
C PRO A 237 9.42 2.61 -13.13
N PHE A 238 8.76 2.60 -11.98
CA PHE A 238 7.44 3.20 -11.79
C PHE A 238 7.47 4.72 -11.54
N ARG A 239 8.64 5.34 -11.34
CA ARG A 239 8.76 6.79 -11.13
C ARG A 239 9.05 7.53 -12.44
N GLN A 240 8.14 7.40 -13.40
CA GLN A 240 8.23 8.14 -14.66
C GLN A 240 7.93 9.62 -14.43
N ARG A 241 8.86 10.48 -14.85
CA ARG A 241 8.76 11.94 -14.67
C ARG A 241 7.63 12.57 -15.47
N SER A 242 7.38 12.11 -16.70
CA SER A 242 6.20 12.52 -17.48
C SER A 242 4.90 12.25 -16.73
N ALA A 243 4.73 11.04 -16.21
CA ALA A 243 3.54 10.67 -15.42
C ALA A 243 3.39 11.54 -14.16
N HIS A 244 4.49 11.87 -13.48
CA HIS A 244 4.49 12.82 -12.37
C HIS A 244 4.03 14.22 -12.77
N MET A 245 4.57 14.79 -13.85
CA MET A 245 4.14 16.10 -14.36
C MET A 245 2.65 16.11 -14.74
N CYS A 246 2.13 15.02 -15.34
CA CYS A 246 0.71 14.88 -15.63
C CYS A 246 -0.15 14.87 -14.35
N ARG A 247 0.25 14.15 -13.30
CA ARG A 247 -0.50 14.14 -12.03
C ARG A 247 -0.40 15.46 -11.28
N ALA A 248 0.76 16.12 -11.30
CA ALA A 248 0.94 17.46 -10.77
C ALA A 248 0.03 18.47 -11.48
N TYR A 249 -0.14 18.35 -12.80
CA TYR A 249 -1.10 19.15 -13.57
C TYR A 249 -2.54 18.97 -13.06
N TRP A 250 -2.96 17.73 -12.80
CA TRP A 250 -4.27 17.47 -12.21
C TRP A 250 -4.43 18.05 -10.81
N TRP A 251 -3.39 18.00 -10.00
CA TRP A 251 -3.37 18.68 -8.70
C TRP A 251 -3.53 20.19 -8.85
N ALA A 252 -2.81 20.82 -9.78
CA ALA A 252 -2.92 22.24 -10.03
C ALA A 252 -4.36 22.63 -10.42
N LEU A 253 -5.02 21.88 -11.31
CA LEU A 253 -6.42 22.13 -11.68
C LEU A 253 -7.37 22.04 -10.47
N ARG A 254 -7.14 21.11 -9.54
CA ARG A 254 -7.95 20.99 -8.32
C ARG A 254 -7.73 22.14 -7.35
N LEU A 255 -6.48 22.61 -7.23
CA LEU A 255 -6.14 23.71 -6.34
C LEU A 255 -6.57 25.08 -6.90
N MET A 256 -6.70 25.19 -8.23
CA MET A 256 -7.16 26.40 -8.90
C MET A 256 -8.58 26.84 -8.52
N SER A 257 -9.33 26.09 -7.72
CA SER A 257 -10.65 26.51 -7.21
C SER A 257 -10.60 27.83 -6.42
N CYS A 258 -9.43 28.23 -5.89
CA CYS A 258 -9.22 29.50 -5.19
C CYS A 258 -8.61 30.62 -6.06
N LEU A 259 -8.43 30.39 -7.36
CA LEU A 259 -7.81 31.31 -8.32
C LEU A 259 -8.77 31.54 -9.51
N GLN A 260 -8.70 32.71 -10.15
CA GLN A 260 -9.14 32.79 -11.55
C GLN A 260 -8.27 31.87 -12.41
N GLU A 261 -8.81 31.33 -13.50
CA GLU A 261 -8.04 30.46 -14.39
C GLU A 261 -6.70 31.11 -14.80
N SER A 262 -5.59 30.36 -14.68
CA SER A 262 -4.24 30.85 -14.97
C SER A 262 -3.46 29.90 -15.86
N GLU A 263 -3.35 30.26 -17.14
CA GLU A 263 -2.53 29.56 -18.14
C GLU A 263 -1.05 29.54 -17.73
N ALA A 264 -0.57 30.57 -17.04
CA ALA A 264 0.81 30.62 -16.57
C ALA A 264 1.11 29.51 -15.54
N LEU A 265 0.19 29.25 -14.60
CA LEU A 265 0.32 28.14 -13.65
C LEU A 265 0.32 26.81 -14.38
N ARG A 266 -0.64 26.59 -15.29
CA ARG A 266 -0.76 25.32 -16.02
C ARG A 266 0.48 25.01 -16.85
N MET A 267 0.99 25.99 -17.60
CA MET A 267 2.24 25.84 -18.35
C MET A 267 3.42 25.57 -17.41
N ALA A 268 3.52 26.28 -16.28
CA ALA A 268 4.60 26.05 -15.32
C ALA A 268 4.58 24.62 -14.77
N VAL A 269 3.41 24.09 -14.42
CA VAL A 269 3.26 22.74 -13.87
C VAL A 269 3.58 21.67 -14.93
N ILE A 270 3.08 21.82 -16.17
CA ILE A 270 3.36 20.89 -17.27
C ILE A 270 4.87 20.76 -17.52
N PHE A 271 5.61 21.85 -17.39
CA PHE A 271 7.02 21.90 -17.77
C PHE A 271 8.00 21.85 -16.60
N HIS A 272 7.57 21.87 -15.33
CA HIS A 272 8.49 22.11 -14.20
C HIS A 272 9.67 21.13 -14.13
N ASP A 273 9.44 19.87 -14.50
CA ASP A 273 10.40 18.78 -14.41
C ASP A 273 10.94 18.30 -15.78
N VAL A 274 10.60 18.96 -16.90
CA VAL A 274 11.00 18.52 -18.24
C VAL A 274 12.53 18.54 -18.46
N GLY A 275 13.25 19.35 -17.68
CA GLY A 275 14.71 19.47 -17.71
C GLY A 275 15.43 18.18 -17.34
N TYR A 276 14.79 17.25 -16.62
CA TYR A 276 15.34 15.91 -16.40
C TYR A 276 15.65 15.14 -17.69
N SER A 277 15.03 15.51 -18.83
CA SER A 277 15.34 14.95 -20.16
C SER A 277 16.74 15.28 -20.69
N VAL A 278 17.45 16.24 -20.09
CA VAL A 278 18.77 16.70 -20.56
C VAL A 278 19.84 16.74 -19.46
N THR A 279 19.47 16.66 -18.19
CA THR A 279 20.44 16.57 -17.07
C THR A 279 20.68 15.12 -16.66
N SER A 280 21.95 14.78 -16.43
CA SER A 280 22.37 13.46 -15.95
C SER A 280 22.40 13.33 -14.42
N ASP A 281 22.56 14.45 -13.69
CA ASP A 281 22.68 14.48 -12.23
C ASP A 281 21.44 15.07 -11.52
N GLY A 282 20.50 15.62 -12.30
CA GLY A 282 19.29 16.24 -11.78
C GLY A 282 19.52 17.61 -11.14
N ILE A 283 20.75 18.13 -11.08
CA ILE A 283 21.03 19.39 -10.36
C ILE A 283 20.48 20.59 -11.14
N ALA A 284 20.67 20.59 -12.46
CA ALA A 284 20.26 21.69 -13.33
C ALA A 284 18.82 21.60 -13.84
N HIS A 285 18.02 20.62 -13.39
CA HIS A 285 16.69 20.34 -13.99
C HIS A 285 15.79 21.58 -14.01
N ALA A 286 15.70 22.36 -12.93
CA ALA A 286 14.85 23.54 -12.89
C ALA A 286 15.26 24.60 -13.95
N TYR A 287 16.56 24.84 -14.11
CA TYR A 287 17.08 25.77 -15.13
C TYR A 287 16.83 25.25 -16.55
N ASP A 288 17.11 23.97 -16.79
CA ASP A 288 16.88 23.35 -18.10
C ASP A 288 15.39 23.26 -18.46
N SER A 289 14.53 22.97 -17.48
CA SER A 289 13.07 23.00 -17.62
C SER A 289 12.60 24.38 -18.06
N SER A 290 13.11 25.42 -17.41
CA SER A 290 12.81 26.82 -17.73
C SER A 290 13.22 27.15 -19.17
N ARG A 291 14.42 26.73 -19.60
CA ARG A 291 14.91 26.92 -20.96
C ARG A 291 14.05 26.21 -22.01
N ILE A 292 13.71 24.94 -21.77
CA ILE A 292 12.88 24.12 -22.68
C ILE A 292 11.47 24.74 -22.80
N CYS A 293 10.88 25.13 -21.67
CA CYS A 293 9.57 25.79 -21.64
C CYS A 293 9.58 27.11 -22.42
N ALA A 294 10.62 27.94 -22.23
CA ALA A 294 10.75 29.21 -22.94
C ALA A 294 10.78 29.01 -24.46
N GLU A 295 11.52 28.01 -24.93
CA GLU A 295 11.60 27.68 -26.35
C GLU A 295 10.24 27.22 -26.92
N TYR A 296 9.53 26.35 -26.20
CA TYR A 296 8.17 25.93 -26.56
C TYR A 296 7.23 27.13 -26.66
N LEU A 297 7.17 27.97 -25.61
CA LEU A 297 6.25 29.11 -25.57
C LEU A 297 6.56 30.16 -26.64
N ARG A 298 7.83 30.44 -26.95
CA ARG A 298 8.18 31.36 -28.06
C ARG A 298 7.70 30.83 -29.41
N ARG A 299 7.85 29.53 -29.66
CA ARG A 299 7.39 28.88 -30.89
C ARG A 299 5.86 28.88 -30.99
N ALA A 300 5.17 28.76 -29.86
CA ALA A 300 3.71 28.85 -29.76
C ALA A 300 3.18 30.30 -29.81
N GLY A 301 4.05 31.31 -29.91
CA GLY A 301 3.67 32.71 -30.10
C GLY A 301 3.24 33.46 -28.84
N TYR A 302 3.66 33.01 -27.65
CA TYR A 302 3.39 33.72 -26.41
C TYR A 302 4.25 34.99 -26.28
N GLU A 303 3.68 36.01 -25.63
CA GLU A 303 4.37 37.27 -25.31
C GLU A 303 5.53 37.05 -24.32
N GLU A 304 6.64 37.77 -24.51
CA GLU A 304 7.86 37.56 -23.70
C GLU A 304 7.62 37.81 -22.19
N THR A 305 6.69 38.70 -21.83
CA THR A 305 6.31 38.92 -20.42
C THR A 305 5.63 37.71 -19.79
N PHE A 306 4.79 37.00 -20.55
CA PHE A 306 4.17 35.74 -20.12
C PHE A 306 5.25 34.66 -19.96
N ILE A 307 6.16 34.55 -20.93
CA ILE A 307 7.26 33.60 -20.91
C ILE A 307 8.14 33.82 -19.69
N GLN A 308 8.51 35.08 -19.40
CA GLN A 308 9.30 35.44 -18.21
C GLN A 308 8.59 35.05 -16.91
N LYS A 309 7.27 35.20 -16.82
CA LYS A 309 6.48 34.78 -15.65
C LYS A 309 6.53 33.27 -15.44
N VAL A 310 6.28 32.48 -16.49
CA VAL A 310 6.27 31.00 -16.43
C VAL A 310 7.65 30.46 -16.10
N THR A 311 8.67 30.92 -16.83
CA THR A 311 10.06 30.49 -16.66
C THR A 311 10.63 30.85 -15.29
N TRP A 312 10.22 31.99 -14.71
CA TRP A 312 10.59 32.37 -13.35
C TRP A 312 10.08 31.38 -12.30
N MET A 313 8.84 30.89 -12.43
CA MET A 313 8.26 29.89 -11.53
C MET A 313 8.99 28.55 -11.65
N ILE A 314 9.21 28.09 -12.89
CA ILE A 314 9.91 26.82 -13.16
C ILE A 314 11.35 26.86 -12.62
N ASP A 315 12.09 27.93 -12.87
CA ASP A 315 13.50 28.05 -12.43
C ASP A 315 13.68 27.98 -10.89
N ARG A 316 12.61 28.24 -10.12
CA ARG A 316 12.64 28.29 -8.64
C ARG A 316 11.92 27.14 -7.95
N HIS A 317 11.17 26.32 -8.67
CA HIS A 317 10.26 25.34 -8.07
C HIS A 317 11.01 24.31 -7.18
N SER A 318 12.24 23.95 -7.54
CA SER A 318 13.02 22.94 -6.82
C SER A 318 13.54 23.41 -5.45
N ASP A 319 13.49 24.71 -5.15
CA ASP A 319 13.91 25.25 -3.87
C ASP A 319 12.79 25.14 -2.81
N LYS A 320 12.90 24.08 -2.00
CA LYS A 320 11.93 23.72 -0.95
C LYS A 320 11.68 24.82 0.09
N ARG A 321 12.55 25.83 0.21
CA ARG A 321 12.33 26.96 1.12
C ARG A 321 11.10 27.76 0.73
N TYR A 322 10.73 27.79 -0.56
CA TYR A 322 9.56 28.52 -1.02
C TYR A 322 8.25 27.89 -0.58
N LEU A 323 8.16 26.56 -0.46
CA LEU A 323 6.91 25.87 -0.09
C LEU A 323 6.32 26.40 1.22
N THR A 324 7.18 26.74 2.18
CA THR A 324 6.78 27.21 3.51
C THR A 324 6.59 28.73 3.63
N ARG A 325 6.83 29.51 2.58
CA ARG A 325 6.70 30.98 2.61
C ARG A 325 5.25 31.43 2.45
N THR A 326 4.95 32.63 2.91
CA THR A 326 3.59 33.21 2.85
C THR A 326 3.50 34.40 1.89
N ASP A 327 4.61 34.80 1.27
CA ASP A 327 4.73 35.98 0.41
C ASP A 327 4.96 35.62 -1.07
N ASN A 328 4.84 34.35 -1.43
CA ASN A 328 4.96 33.90 -2.83
C ASN A 328 3.77 34.44 -3.66
N PRO A 329 3.98 34.74 -4.95
CA PRO A 329 2.88 34.86 -5.90
C PRO A 329 2.01 33.59 -5.85
N LEU A 330 0.68 33.77 -5.92
CA LEU A 330 -0.24 32.66 -5.69
C LEU A 330 -0.05 31.53 -6.71
N GLU A 331 0.18 31.83 -7.99
CA GLU A 331 0.46 30.78 -8.98
C GLU A 331 1.73 29.99 -8.65
N PHE A 332 2.77 30.66 -8.14
CA PHE A 332 3.98 29.96 -7.76
C PHE A 332 3.77 29.08 -6.53
N GLN A 333 3.00 29.56 -5.54
CA GLN A 333 2.61 28.74 -4.40
C GLN A 333 1.84 27.50 -4.84
N LEU A 334 0.88 27.66 -5.76
CA LEU A 334 0.07 26.55 -6.28
C LEU A 334 0.89 25.52 -7.07
N LEU A 335 1.90 25.95 -7.84
CA LEU A 335 2.86 25.04 -8.48
C LEU A 335 3.57 24.15 -7.44
N LEU A 336 4.13 24.78 -6.40
CA LEU A 336 4.86 24.07 -5.34
C LEU A 336 3.95 23.10 -4.58
N GLU A 337 2.71 23.50 -4.31
CA GLU A 337 1.74 22.66 -3.59
C GLU A 337 1.24 21.50 -4.45
N ALA A 338 1.03 21.70 -5.74
CA ALA A 338 0.61 20.66 -6.67
C ALA A 338 1.69 19.57 -6.85
N ASP A 339 2.94 20.00 -7.05
CA ASP A 339 4.12 19.12 -7.10
C ASP A 339 4.23 18.29 -5.79
N HIS A 340 4.14 18.96 -4.65
CA HIS A 340 4.26 18.30 -3.35
C HIS A 340 3.11 17.33 -3.03
N LEU A 341 1.87 17.63 -3.46
CA LEU A 341 0.72 16.76 -3.24
C LEU A 341 0.80 15.46 -4.05
N ASP A 342 1.47 15.45 -5.20
CA ASP A 342 1.66 14.22 -5.99
C ASP A 342 2.56 13.21 -5.26
N GLU A 343 3.58 13.69 -4.54
CA GLU A 343 4.55 12.82 -3.86
C GLU A 343 4.13 12.39 -2.43
N THR A 344 2.84 12.49 -2.07
CA THR A 344 2.35 12.22 -0.70
C THR A 344 1.05 11.38 -0.67
N GLY A 345 0.68 10.86 0.50
CA GLY A 345 -0.57 10.12 0.69
C GLY A 345 -0.49 8.67 0.19
N ALA A 346 -1.52 8.24 -0.54
CA ALA A 346 -1.63 6.85 -1.00
C ALA A 346 -0.53 6.49 -1.99
N LEU A 347 -0.22 7.39 -2.93
CA LEU A 347 0.84 7.18 -3.92
C LEU A 347 2.23 7.00 -3.27
N ALA A 348 2.53 7.76 -2.21
CA ALA A 348 3.77 7.63 -1.47
C ALA A 348 3.88 6.27 -0.74
N ILE A 349 2.76 5.77 -0.18
CA ILE A 349 2.71 4.42 0.40
C ILE A 349 2.96 3.36 -0.67
N LEU A 350 2.35 3.47 -1.86
CA LEU A 350 2.61 2.53 -2.97
C LEU A 350 4.10 2.55 -3.34
N TRP A 351 4.68 3.75 -3.46
CA TRP A 351 6.10 3.90 -3.76
C TRP A 351 6.97 3.21 -2.71
N ASP A 352 6.80 3.54 -1.43
CA ASP A 352 7.59 2.93 -0.35
C ASP A 352 7.49 1.41 -0.38
N CYS A 353 6.29 0.86 -0.57
CA CYS A 353 6.09 -0.58 -0.63
C CYS A 353 6.68 -1.22 -1.89
N MET A 354 6.54 -0.60 -3.07
CA MET A 354 7.08 -1.13 -4.33
C MET A 354 8.61 -1.08 -4.34
N ALA A 355 9.21 -0.02 -3.78
CA ALA A 355 10.65 0.12 -3.64
C ALA A 355 11.24 -0.98 -2.74
N GLU A 356 10.65 -1.21 -1.57
CA GLU A 356 11.03 -2.29 -0.67
C GLU A 356 10.72 -3.67 -1.29
N GLY A 357 9.61 -3.77 -2.03
CA GLY A 357 9.17 -4.94 -2.79
C GLY A 357 10.16 -5.46 -3.84
N ALA A 358 11.05 -4.59 -4.34
CA ALA A 358 12.11 -4.97 -5.28
C ALA A 358 13.13 -5.94 -4.65
N ASN A 359 13.24 -5.95 -3.31
CA ASN A 359 13.99 -6.97 -2.59
C ASN A 359 13.12 -8.23 -2.39
N PRO A 360 13.50 -9.39 -2.95
CA PRO A 360 12.69 -10.62 -2.82
C PRO A 360 12.59 -11.15 -1.38
N ASN A 361 13.45 -10.68 -0.47
CA ASN A 361 13.46 -11.10 0.94
C ASN A 361 12.77 -10.09 1.88
N VAL A 362 12.19 -9.02 1.35
CA VAL A 362 11.52 -7.98 2.13
C VAL A 362 10.44 -8.57 3.03
N THR A 363 10.29 -7.99 4.23
CA THR A 363 9.21 -8.29 5.15
C THR A 363 8.19 -7.16 5.20
N TYR A 364 6.95 -7.46 5.63
CA TYR A 364 5.98 -6.40 5.95
C TYR A 364 6.50 -5.43 7.03
N GLY A 365 7.33 -5.93 7.96
CA GLY A 365 7.99 -5.10 8.98
C GLY A 365 9.00 -4.13 8.38
N ASP A 366 9.80 -4.58 7.41
CA ASP A 366 10.81 -3.73 6.75
C ASP A 366 10.13 -2.57 6.01
N ALA A 367 9.07 -2.90 5.25
CA ALA A 367 8.27 -1.91 4.55
C ALA A 367 7.52 -0.97 5.52
N TYR A 368 7.04 -1.46 6.66
CA TYR A 368 6.45 -0.62 7.70
C TYR A 368 7.46 0.39 8.27
N GLU A 369 8.68 -0.05 8.59
CA GLU A 369 9.75 0.84 9.07
C GLU A 369 10.15 1.87 8.00
N HIS A 370 10.20 1.45 6.73
CA HIS A 370 10.43 2.35 5.60
C HIS A 370 9.32 3.42 5.52
N ILE A 371 8.05 3.01 5.58
CA ILE A 371 6.90 3.93 5.58
C ILE A 371 7.00 4.90 6.76
N LEU A 372 7.28 4.43 7.99
CA LEU A 372 7.44 5.32 9.14
C LEU A 372 8.53 6.39 8.91
N LYS A 373 9.65 5.97 8.31
CA LYS A 373 10.80 6.85 8.04
C LYS A 373 10.53 7.87 6.93
N TYR A 374 9.68 7.55 5.96
CA TYR A 374 9.43 8.39 4.78
C TYR A 374 7.98 8.91 4.75
N SER A 375 7.03 8.17 4.18
CA SER A 375 5.63 8.60 4.05
C SER A 375 5.00 9.03 5.39
N GLY A 376 5.39 8.39 6.50
CA GLY A 376 4.92 8.64 7.85
C GLY A 376 5.29 10.01 8.42
N ARG A 377 6.30 10.69 7.86
CA ARG A 377 6.66 12.07 8.24
C ARG A 377 5.57 13.08 7.92
N MET A 378 4.68 12.75 6.99
CA MET A 378 3.49 13.56 6.70
C MET A 378 2.65 13.85 7.95
N ARG A 379 2.78 13.05 9.02
CA ARG A 379 2.09 13.23 10.31
C ARG A 379 2.68 14.34 11.18
N GLU A 380 3.88 14.82 10.90
CA GLU A 380 4.60 15.78 11.74
C GLU A 380 4.07 17.21 11.58
N ASP A 381 3.96 17.69 10.34
CA ASP A 381 3.50 19.04 10.03
C ASP A 381 2.78 19.13 8.68
N ASN A 382 2.14 20.27 8.42
CA ASN A 382 1.52 20.58 7.13
C ASN A 382 2.28 21.76 6.50
N PRO A 383 3.10 21.53 5.45
CA PRO A 383 3.90 22.58 4.85
C PRO A 383 3.06 23.54 3.98
N LEU A 384 1.86 23.11 3.54
CA LEU A 384 1.06 23.80 2.55
C LEU A 384 0.35 25.04 3.12
N LYS A 385 0.09 26.02 2.26
CA LYS A 385 -0.35 27.38 2.62
C LYS A 385 -1.74 27.70 2.15
N THR A 386 -2.10 27.35 0.93
CA THR A 386 -3.46 27.61 0.45
C THR A 386 -4.46 26.73 1.20
N GLU A 387 -5.67 27.25 1.40
CA GLU A 387 -6.72 26.55 2.13
C GLU A 387 -7.07 25.20 1.47
N ALA A 388 -7.22 25.20 0.13
CA ALA A 388 -7.50 24.00 -0.65
C ALA A 388 -6.40 22.95 -0.47
N ALA A 389 -5.12 23.34 -0.61
CA ALA A 389 -4.00 22.42 -0.45
C ALA A 389 -3.93 21.86 0.98
N ARG A 390 -4.14 22.69 2.00
CA ARG A 390 -4.20 22.25 3.41
C ARG A 390 -5.34 21.26 3.66
N GLY A 391 -6.47 21.43 2.99
CA GLY A 391 -7.60 20.49 3.02
C GLY A 391 -7.21 19.13 2.45
N TYR A 392 -6.59 19.09 1.26
CA TYR A 392 -6.10 17.85 0.66
C TYR A 392 -5.00 17.18 1.48
N TRP A 393 -4.06 17.96 2.03
CA TRP A 393 -3.04 17.47 2.93
C TRP A 393 -3.65 16.78 4.15
N SER A 394 -4.59 17.43 4.84
CA SER A 394 -5.24 16.87 6.02
C SER A 394 -5.93 15.53 5.72
N ARG A 395 -6.59 15.42 4.56
CA ARG A 395 -7.20 14.15 4.11
C ARG A 395 -6.14 13.07 3.88
N LYS A 396 -5.09 13.37 3.13
CA LYS A 396 -3.98 12.43 2.85
C LYS A 396 -3.25 12.01 4.14
N GLN A 397 -3.03 12.96 5.06
CA GLN A 397 -2.42 12.72 6.36
C GLN A 397 -3.28 11.74 7.19
N GLY A 398 -4.60 11.91 7.19
CA GLY A 398 -5.53 10.99 7.84
C GLY A 398 -5.49 9.57 7.26
N LEU A 399 -5.36 9.43 5.94
CA LEU A 399 -5.16 8.14 5.28
C LEU A 399 -3.86 7.47 5.74
N VAL A 400 -2.74 8.21 5.69
CA VAL A 400 -1.41 7.69 6.08
C VAL A 400 -1.39 7.26 7.55
N ASP A 401 -1.96 8.07 8.44
CA ASP A 401 -2.05 7.73 9.87
C ASP A 401 -2.88 6.48 10.10
N ARG A 402 -4.02 6.32 9.40
CA ARG A 402 -4.85 5.12 9.49
C ARG A 402 -4.15 3.89 8.93
N PHE A 403 -3.44 4.01 7.81
CA PHE A 403 -2.64 2.91 7.25
C PHE A 403 -1.59 2.43 8.26
N ILE A 404 -0.83 3.36 8.86
CA ILE A 404 0.21 3.06 9.84
C ILE A 404 -0.39 2.37 11.08
N LYS A 405 -1.50 2.88 11.61
CA LYS A 405 -2.17 2.29 12.78
C LYS A 405 -2.65 0.87 12.53
N LEU A 406 -3.24 0.61 11.35
CA LEU A 406 -3.73 -0.71 11.00
C LEU A 406 -2.57 -1.71 10.77
N ILE A 407 -1.53 -1.33 10.04
CA ILE A 407 -0.35 -2.19 9.88
C ILE A 407 0.34 -2.42 11.23
N GLN A 408 0.48 -1.39 12.05
CA GLN A 408 1.00 -1.55 13.40
C GLN A 408 0.16 -2.58 14.18
N PHE A 409 -1.16 -2.49 14.12
CA PHE A 409 -2.04 -3.47 14.75
C PHE A 409 -1.85 -4.89 14.20
N ASP A 410 -1.60 -5.06 12.90
CA ASP A 410 -1.38 -6.37 12.27
C ASP A 410 0.00 -6.96 12.63
N LEU A 411 1.03 -6.09 12.72
CA LEU A 411 2.41 -6.48 12.98
C LEU A 411 2.77 -6.54 14.47
N GLU A 412 2.01 -5.86 15.33
CA GLU A 412 2.25 -5.78 16.76
C GLU A 412 2.44 -7.19 17.36
N THR A 413 3.58 -7.37 18.00
CA THR A 413 3.81 -8.50 18.88
C THR A 413 2.92 -8.34 20.11
N ILE A 414 1.74 -8.94 20.09
CA ILE A 414 1.21 -9.51 21.33
C ILE A 414 2.25 -10.55 21.73
N ALA A 415 2.95 -10.33 22.85
CA ALA A 415 3.57 -11.46 23.53
C ALA A 415 2.46 -12.49 23.63
N ILE A 416 2.59 -13.63 22.95
CA ILE A 416 1.63 -14.72 23.08
C ILE A 416 1.74 -15.09 24.56
N ASN A 417 0.92 -14.43 25.38
CA ASN A 417 1.11 -14.37 26.81
C ASN A 417 0.59 -15.70 27.32
N ILE A 418 1.56 -16.61 27.41
CA ILE A 418 1.45 -17.95 27.93
C ILE A 418 1.11 -17.82 29.42
N LYS A 419 -0.18 -17.94 29.74
CA LYS A 419 -0.59 -18.49 31.03
C LYS A 419 -1.11 -19.89 30.81
#